data_AF-A0A2A9GR60-F1
#
_entry.id   AF-A0A2A9GR60-F1
#
_cell.length_a   1.000
_cell.length_b   1.000
_cell.length_c   1.000
_cell.angle_alpha   90.00
_cell.angle_beta   90.00
_cell.angle_gamma   90.00
#
_symmetry.space_group_name_H-M   'P 1'
#
loop_
_entity.id
_entity.type
_entity.pdbx_description
1 polymer ?
#
loop_
_entity_poly.entity_id
_entity_poly.type
_entity_poly.pdbx_seq_one_letter_code
_entity_poly.pdbx_strand_id
1 'polypeptide(L)'
;MNLDDMSLDELKALRKQVDKAISGYEDRKKKEAIDQLERAARDMGYSLAELTGSGSAKPRRTVPPKYANPDNASETWTGRGRKPRWVQAALDNGKSLDDLKI
;
A
#
# COMPACT_ATOMS: atom_id res chain seq x y z
N MET A 1 -0.34 37.18 -14.57
CA MET A 1 0.91 37.12 -13.78
C MET A 1 2.02 37.43 -14.76
N ASN A 2 2.76 38.52 -14.54
CA ASN A 2 3.87 38.91 -15.42
C ASN A 2 5.15 38.25 -14.89
N LEU A 3 5.90 37.60 -15.77
CA LEU A 3 7.13 36.89 -15.41
C LEU A 3 8.35 37.83 -15.37
N ASP A 4 8.31 38.92 -16.13
CA ASP A 4 9.41 39.88 -16.25
C ASP A 4 9.64 40.71 -14.97
N ASP A 5 8.61 40.82 -14.13
CA ASP A 5 8.66 41.55 -12.85
C ASP A 5 9.15 40.65 -11.67
N MET A 6 9.35 39.34 -11.90
CA MET A 6 9.75 38.39 -10.87
C MET A 6 11.27 38.31 -10.72
N SER A 7 11.73 38.17 -9.48
CA SER A 7 13.14 37.89 -9.20
C SER A 7 13.55 36.50 -9.70
N LEU A 8 14.85 36.30 -9.91
CA LEU A 8 15.41 35.02 -10.36
C LEU A 8 15.04 33.85 -9.42
N ASP A 9 14.95 34.10 -8.12
CA ASP A 9 14.61 33.08 -7.13
C ASP A 9 13.12 32.71 -7.18
N GLU A 10 12.25 33.70 -7.41
CA GLU A 10 10.82 33.45 -7.61
C GLU A 10 10.56 32.69 -8.93
N LEU A 11 11.28 33.01 -10.00
CA LEU A 11 11.20 32.28 -11.27
C LEU A 11 11.65 30.82 -11.11
N LYS A 12 12.74 30.57 -10.35
CA LYS A 12 13.18 29.20 -10.04
C LYS A 12 12.17 28.44 -9.18
N ALA A 13 11.57 29.11 -8.20
CA ALA A 13 10.54 28.51 -7.35
C ALA A 13 9.29 28.15 -8.18
N LEU A 14 8.83 29.06 -9.04
CA LEU A 14 7.70 28.84 -9.93
C LEU A 14 7.97 27.68 -10.89
N ARG A 15 9.16 27.62 -11.49
CA ARG A 15 9.56 26.48 -12.34
C ARG A 15 9.44 25.15 -11.60
N LYS A 16 9.95 25.07 -10.37
CA LYS A 16 9.84 23.85 -9.55
C LYS A 16 8.39 23.46 -9.25
N GLN A 17 7.54 24.45 -9.01
CA GLN A 17 6.10 24.21 -8.81
C GLN A 17 5.42 23.72 -10.09
N VAL A 18 5.75 24.31 -11.24
CA VAL A 18 5.26 23.87 -12.55
C VAL A 18 5.72 22.45 -12.85
N ASP A 19 7.00 22.12 -12.64
CA ASP A 19 7.53 20.77 -12.85
C ASP A 19 6.77 19.73 -11.99
N LYS A 20 6.51 20.06 -10.72
CA LYS A 20 5.70 19.20 -9.82
C LYS A 20 4.23 19.12 -10.26
N ALA A 21 3.67 20.22 -10.74
CA ALA A 21 2.29 20.25 -11.22
C ALA A 21 2.13 19.39 -12.47
N ILE A 22 3.07 19.47 -13.41
CA ILE A 22 3.13 18.65 -14.62
C ILE A 22 3.29 17.17 -14.26
N SER A 23 4.24 16.83 -13.39
CA SER A 23 4.51 15.43 -13.05
C SER A 23 3.31 14.71 -12.44
N GLY A 24 2.46 15.43 -11.69
CA GLY A 24 1.24 14.88 -11.11
C GLY A 24 -0.04 15.18 -11.89
N TYR A 25 0.04 15.78 -13.08
CA TYR A 25 -1.15 16.22 -13.84
C TYR A 25 -2.00 15.04 -14.29
N GLU A 26 -1.38 14.05 -14.94
CA GLU A 26 -2.06 12.83 -15.41
C GLU A 26 -2.70 12.06 -14.26
N ASP A 27 -2.01 11.92 -13.13
CA ASP A 27 -2.55 11.24 -11.94
C ASP A 27 -3.78 11.97 -11.37
N ARG A 28 -3.74 13.32 -11.30
CA ARG A 28 -4.89 14.12 -10.88
C ARG A 28 -6.05 13.96 -11.86
N LYS A 29 -5.79 13.99 -13.17
CA LYS A 29 -6.82 13.81 -14.20
C LYS A 29 -7.43 12.42 -14.17
N LYS A 30 -6.62 11.38 -13.99
CA LYS A 30 -7.10 10.01 -13.82
C LYS A 30 -7.96 9.86 -12.57
N LYS A 31 -7.55 10.44 -11.44
CA LYS A 31 -8.35 10.43 -10.22
C LYS A 31 -9.68 11.16 -10.41
N GLU A 32 -9.66 12.33 -11.04
CA GLU A 32 -10.86 13.10 -11.36
C GLU A 32 -11.83 12.30 -12.25
N ALA A 33 -11.31 11.56 -13.23
CA ALA A 33 -12.12 10.69 -14.08
C ALA A 33 -12.73 9.53 -13.28
N ILE A 34 -11.96 8.87 -12.40
CA ILE A 34 -12.47 7.80 -11.52
C ILE A 34 -13.56 8.34 -10.60
N ASP A 35 -13.36 9.51 -9.99
CA ASP A 35 -14.33 10.12 -9.08
C ASP A 35 -15.64 10.47 -9.81
N GLN A 36 -15.56 10.94 -11.06
CA GLN A 36 -16.74 11.18 -11.90
C GLN A 36 -17.50 9.89 -12.23
N LEU A 37 -16.78 8.84 -12.62
CA LEU A 37 -17.38 7.55 -12.93
C LEU A 37 -18.03 6.91 -11.70
N GLU A 38 -17.38 7.00 -10.53
CA GLU A 38 -17.90 6.52 -9.26
C GLU A 38 -19.19 7.26 -8.85
N ARG A 39 -19.25 8.58 -9.06
CA ARG A 39 -20.47 9.36 -8.81
C ARG A 39 -21.59 8.93 -9.76
N ALA A 40 -21.31 8.83 -11.06
CA ALA A 40 -22.29 8.41 -12.05
C ALA A 40 -22.83 7.00 -11.77
N ALA A 41 -21.97 6.06 -11.37
CA ALA A 41 -22.37 4.73 -10.96
C ALA A 41 -23.31 4.79 -9.75
N ARG A 42 -22.96 5.59 -8.73
CA ARG A 42 -23.74 5.75 -7.50
C ARG A 42 -25.13 6.31 -7.77
N ASP A 43 -25.24 7.30 -8.66
CA ASP A 43 -26.54 7.88 -9.05
C ASP A 43 -27.46 6.85 -9.72
N MET A 44 -26.87 5.85 -10.38
CA MET A 44 -27.59 4.72 -10.97
C MET A 44 -27.82 3.55 -9.99
N GLY A 45 -27.37 3.67 -8.73
CA GLY A 45 -27.51 2.64 -7.70
C GLY A 45 -26.45 1.53 -7.74
N TYR A 46 -25.33 1.74 -8.44
CA TYR A 46 -24.23 0.78 -8.55
C TYR A 46 -22.93 1.38 -8.00
N SER A 47 -21.96 0.55 -7.63
CA SER A 47 -20.57 0.97 -7.45
C SER A 47 -19.78 0.82 -8.75
N LEU A 48 -18.74 1.64 -8.97
CA LEU A 48 -17.86 1.46 -10.14
C LEU A 48 -17.18 0.09 -10.14
N ALA A 49 -16.92 -0.45 -8.95
CA ALA A 49 -16.31 -1.77 -8.76
C ALA A 49 -17.21 -2.92 -9.25
N GLU A 50 -18.54 -2.79 -9.10
CA GLU A 50 -19.52 -3.75 -9.63
C GLU A 50 -19.60 -3.67 -11.16
N LEU A 51 -19.63 -2.46 -11.72
CA LEU A 51 -19.74 -2.24 -13.17
C LEU A 51 -18.48 -2.69 -13.93
N THR A 52 -17.31 -2.58 -13.32
CA THR A 52 -16.03 -2.95 -13.93
C THR A 52 -15.59 -4.37 -13.59
N GLY A 53 -16.32 -5.09 -12.72
CA GLY A 53 -15.89 -6.39 -12.20
C GLY A 53 -14.63 -6.31 -11.32
N SER A 54 -14.19 -5.10 -10.95
CA SER A 54 -12.99 -4.87 -10.13
C SER A 54 -13.22 -5.12 -8.64
N GLY A 55 -14.49 -5.23 -8.21
CA GLY A 55 -14.88 -5.48 -6.80
C GLY A 55 -14.47 -6.84 -6.24
N SER A 56 -13.94 -7.74 -7.08
CA SER A 56 -13.54 -9.10 -6.69
C SER A 56 -12.04 -9.36 -6.84
N ALA A 57 -11.19 -8.41 -6.44
CA ALA A 57 -9.85 -8.82 -5.99
C ALA A 57 -10.06 -9.69 -4.74
N LYS A 58 -10.12 -11.02 -4.92
CA LYS A 58 -10.25 -11.99 -3.82
C LYS A 58 -9.38 -11.52 -2.66
N PRO A 59 -9.93 -11.32 -1.45
CA PRO A 59 -9.12 -10.91 -0.32
C PRO A 59 -7.95 -11.87 -0.24
N ARG A 60 -6.72 -11.34 -0.25
CA ARG A 60 -5.52 -12.16 -0.07
C ARG A 60 -5.73 -12.91 1.24
N ARG A 61 -6.01 -14.21 1.16
CA ARG A 61 -6.17 -15.06 2.33
C ARG A 61 -4.89 -14.95 3.13
N THR A 62 -4.95 -14.22 4.23
CA THR A 62 -3.88 -14.18 5.22
C THR A 62 -3.70 -15.61 5.71
N VAL A 63 -2.54 -16.20 5.44
CA VAL A 63 -2.22 -17.53 5.93
C VAL A 63 -2.11 -17.41 7.44
N PRO A 64 -2.84 -18.23 8.22
CA PRO A 64 -2.72 -18.19 9.67
C PRO A 64 -1.27 -18.47 10.10
N PRO A 65 -0.81 -17.88 11.20
CA PRO A 65 0.48 -18.26 11.78
C PRO A 65 0.50 -19.76 12.08
N LYS A 66 1.65 -20.39 11.90
CA LYS A 66 1.87 -21.82 12.20
C LYS A 66 2.75 -22.02 13.43
N TYR A 67 3.56 -21.01 13.76
CA TYR A 67 4.49 -21.04 14.88
C TYR A 67 4.36 -19.76 15.71
N ALA A 68 4.56 -19.86 17.03
CA ALA A 68 4.63 -18.73 17.96
C ALA A 68 5.92 -18.77 18.77
N ASN A 69 6.42 -17.59 19.14
CA ASN A 69 7.60 -17.49 19.99
C ASN A 69 7.25 -17.91 21.44
N PRO A 70 7.95 -18.89 22.03
CA PRO A 70 7.72 -19.33 23.41
C PRO A 70 8.01 -18.24 24.44
N ASP A 71 8.90 -17.30 24.12
CA ASP A 71 9.25 -16.19 25.02
C ASP A 71 8.31 -14.98 24.83
N ASN A 72 7.59 -14.92 23.70
CA ASN A 72 6.64 -13.85 23.40
C ASN A 72 5.55 -14.28 22.41
N ALA A 73 4.38 -14.69 22.92
CA ALA A 73 3.25 -15.17 22.12
C ALA A 73 2.69 -14.18 21.07
N SER A 74 3.04 -12.89 21.14
CA SER A 74 2.67 -11.90 20.12
C SER A 74 3.45 -12.04 18.81
N GLU A 75 4.64 -12.65 18.87
CA GLU A 75 5.47 -12.89 17.69
C GLU A 75 5.09 -14.22 17.06
N THR A 76 4.52 -14.18 15.87
CA THR A 76 4.07 -15.37 15.16
C THR A 76 4.64 -15.44 13.75
N TRP A 77 4.76 -16.67 13.24
CA TRP A 77 5.29 -16.91 11.92
C TRP A 77 4.43 -17.94 11.17
N THR A 78 4.07 -17.61 9.93
CA THR A 78 3.23 -18.47 9.07
C THR A 78 3.99 -19.68 8.52
N GLY A 79 5.31 -19.76 8.75
CA GLY A 79 6.18 -20.76 8.11
C GLY A 79 6.50 -20.45 6.65
N ARG A 80 6.03 -19.32 6.12
CA ARG A 80 6.36 -18.84 4.77
C ARG A 80 7.32 -17.65 4.85
N GLY A 81 8.27 -17.57 3.91
CA GLY A 81 9.23 -16.48 3.82
C GLY A 81 10.40 -16.59 4.79
N ARG A 82 11.06 -15.46 5.07
CA ARG A 82 12.25 -15.41 5.94
C ARG A 82 11.91 -15.82 7.37
N LYS A 83 12.72 -16.71 7.95
CA LYS A 83 12.64 -17.09 9.37
C LYS A 83 12.89 -15.87 10.28
N PRO A 84 12.00 -15.59 11.24
CA PRO A 84 12.26 -14.61 12.29
C PRO A 84 13.46 -14.98 13.15
N ARG A 85 14.06 -13.99 13.82
CA ARG A 85 15.23 -14.21 14.69
C ARG A 85 14.94 -15.17 15.84
N TRP A 86 13.75 -15.10 16.43
CA TRP A 86 13.36 -16.00 17.52
C TRP A 86 13.26 -17.47 17.09
N VAL A 87 12.84 -17.74 15.85
CA VAL A 87 12.82 -19.11 15.30
C VAL A 87 14.24 -19.63 15.19
N GLN A 88 15.17 -18.81 14.67
CA GLN A 88 16.57 -19.20 14.56
C GLN A 88 17.19 -19.42 15.96
N ALA A 89 16.97 -18.51 16.90
CA ALA A 89 17.45 -18.66 18.27
C ALA A 89 16.90 -19.90 18.97
N ALA A 90 15.62 -20.25 18.75
CA ALA A 90 15.04 -21.47 19.28
C ALA A 90 15.70 -22.73 18.68
N LEU A 91 15.97 -22.73 17.37
CA LEU A 91 16.70 -23.82 16.71
C LEU A 91 18.14 -23.95 17.24
N ASP A 92 18.83 -22.83 17.44
CA ASP A 92 20.19 -22.79 17.97
C ASP A 92 20.26 -23.27 19.43
N ASN A 93 19.19 -23.03 20.20
CA ASN A 93 19.00 -23.55 21.56
C ASN A 93 18.56 -25.03 21.62
N GLY A 94 18.53 -25.73 20.49
CA GLY A 94 18.19 -27.15 20.40
C GLY A 94 16.70 -27.48 20.41
N LYS A 95 15.81 -26.48 20.36
CA LYS A 95 14.38 -26.71 20.14
C LYS A 95 14.11 -26.99 18.68
N SER A 96 13.15 -27.84 18.39
CA SER A 96 12.71 -28.11 17.02
C SER A 96 11.66 -27.08 16.57
N LEU A 97 11.45 -26.97 15.25
CA LEU A 97 10.34 -26.18 14.71
C LEU A 97 8.97 -26.72 15.18
N ASP A 98 8.87 -28.02 15.49
CA ASP A 98 7.65 -28.63 15.99
C ASP A 98 7.28 -28.14 17.39
N ASP A 99 8.28 -27.87 18.24
CA ASP A 99 8.09 -27.32 19.59
C ASP A 99 7.56 -25.88 19.60
N LEU A 100 7.67 -25.18 18.46
CA LEU A 100 7.23 -23.80 18.27
C LEU A 100 5.85 -23.72 17.62
N LYS A 101 5.23 -24.86 17.26
CA LYS A 101 3.91 -24.87 16.64
C LYS A 101 2.83 -24.42 17.61
N ILE A 102 1.87 -23.67 17.10
CA ILE A 102 0.61 -23.35 17.78
C ILE A 102 -0.49 -24.35 17.43
#